data_AF-A0A428STS0-F1
#
_entry.id   AF-A0A428STS0-F1
#
_cell.length_a   1.000
_cell.length_b   1.000
_cell.length_c   1.000
_cell.angle_alpha   90.00
_cell.angle_beta   90.00
_cell.angle_gamma   90.00
#
_symmetry.space_group_name_H-M   'P 1'
#
loop_
_entity.id
_entity.type
_entity.pdbx_description
1 polymer ?
#
loop_
_entity_poly.entity_id
_entity_poly.type
_entity_poly.pdbx_seq_one_letter_code
_entity_poly.pdbx_strand_id
1 'polypeptide(L)'
;MPPRPSIRRLAFAGLSRRTFAHKTRHRHPPPPPFKTVPTCPEPTCGCADTPAMPEGLPLDREGPLKAAIAGYAEQVLVCTDKSDWPSRIEEDNSGDNLAADLKELFGRGGTYSDPFHNVSVLNSSFPSSIPPRVEVQTTSAYLLPSFKYVPFLPRISFDSVQALAKGFLLPKKLHSAHEGLSPIHRDRLTRKEAYQGLLPGVQDASKKSKEYKAQQGPKEQQQE
;
A
#
# COMPACT_ATOMS: atom_id res chain seq x y z
N MET A 1 17.81 -56.71 -54.14
CA MET A 1 17.53 -55.47 -53.40
C MET A 1 16.79 -55.82 -52.13
N PRO A 2 17.36 -55.59 -50.94
CA PRO A 2 16.70 -55.92 -49.68
C PRO A 2 15.59 -54.90 -49.35
N PRO A 3 14.48 -55.33 -48.69
CA PRO A 3 13.42 -54.44 -48.28
C PRO A 3 13.84 -53.58 -47.07
N ARG A 4 13.36 -52.32 -47.07
CA ARG A 4 13.58 -51.32 -46.02
C ARG A 4 12.95 -51.76 -44.67
N PRO A 5 13.61 -51.53 -43.53
CA PRO A 5 13.02 -51.81 -42.23
C PRO A 5 11.97 -50.75 -41.84
N SER A 6 10.90 -51.25 -41.22
CA SER A 6 9.76 -50.52 -40.67
C SER A 6 10.16 -49.71 -39.43
N ILE A 7 9.85 -48.41 -39.43
CA ILE A 7 10.05 -47.51 -38.29
C ILE A 7 8.98 -47.82 -37.25
N ARG A 8 9.38 -48.49 -36.15
CA ARG A 8 8.53 -48.66 -34.97
C ARG A 8 8.34 -47.31 -34.28
N ARG A 9 7.08 -46.87 -34.15
CA ARG A 9 6.67 -45.78 -33.26
C ARG A 9 7.03 -46.16 -31.82
N LEU A 10 7.94 -45.40 -31.21
CA LEU A 10 8.12 -45.42 -29.76
C LEU A 10 6.95 -44.66 -29.13
N ALA A 11 6.15 -45.36 -28.34
CA ALA A 11 5.12 -44.75 -27.49
C ALA A 11 5.81 -43.92 -26.41
N PHE A 12 5.50 -42.62 -26.35
CA PHE A 12 5.86 -41.79 -25.20
C PHE A 12 5.06 -42.28 -24.00
N ALA A 13 5.73 -42.98 -23.09
CA ALA A 13 5.19 -43.26 -21.77
C ALA A 13 4.95 -41.92 -21.05
N GLY A 14 3.70 -41.65 -20.71
CA GLY A 14 3.30 -40.46 -19.96
C GLY A 14 4.05 -40.38 -18.64
N LEU A 15 4.88 -39.34 -18.50
CA LEU A 15 5.48 -38.97 -17.23
C LEU A 15 4.35 -38.55 -16.28
N SER A 16 4.04 -39.43 -15.34
CA SER A 16 3.20 -39.15 -14.18
C SER A 16 3.79 -37.96 -13.41
N ARG A 17 3.14 -36.80 -13.52
CA ARG A 17 3.43 -35.65 -12.66
C ARG A 17 3.05 -36.05 -11.24
N ARG A 18 4.04 -36.46 -10.46
CA ARG A 18 3.93 -36.52 -8.99
C ARG A 18 3.67 -35.10 -8.51
N THR A 19 2.40 -34.77 -8.27
CA THR A 19 2.01 -33.63 -7.47
C THR A 19 2.51 -33.89 -6.05
N PHE A 20 3.62 -33.26 -5.66
CA PHE A 20 3.96 -33.14 -4.25
C PHE A 20 2.90 -32.27 -3.60
N ALA A 21 1.93 -32.90 -2.95
CA ALA A 21 1.06 -32.21 -2.01
C ALA A 21 1.95 -31.74 -0.85
N HIS A 22 2.34 -30.47 -0.88
CA HIS A 22 2.88 -29.80 0.30
C HIS A 22 1.74 -29.70 1.32
N LYS A 23 1.56 -30.76 2.10
CA LYS A 23 0.78 -30.69 3.33
C LYS A 23 1.61 -29.85 4.28
N THR A 24 1.41 -28.53 4.25
CA THR A 24 1.88 -27.62 5.28
C THR A 24 1.24 -28.08 6.58
N ARG A 25 1.93 -28.97 7.30
CA ARG A 25 1.65 -29.16 8.71
C ARG A 25 1.91 -27.79 9.32
N HIS A 26 0.86 -27.09 9.73
CA HIS A 26 0.96 -26.00 10.68
C HIS A 26 1.63 -26.58 11.93
N ARG A 27 2.96 -26.60 11.94
CA ARG A 27 3.72 -26.82 13.16
C ARG A 27 3.49 -25.54 13.96
N HIS A 28 2.76 -25.64 15.06
CA HIS A 28 2.79 -24.59 16.05
C HIS A 28 4.27 -24.29 16.34
N PRO A 29 4.69 -23.01 16.26
CA PRO A 29 6.05 -22.65 16.63
C PRO A 29 6.30 -23.14 18.06
N PRO A 30 7.49 -23.68 18.37
CA PRO A 30 7.81 -24.09 19.72
C PRO A 30 7.56 -22.91 20.66
N PRO A 31 7.02 -23.16 21.87
CA PRO A 31 6.80 -22.10 22.83
C PRO A 31 8.12 -21.36 23.08
N PRO A 32 8.09 -20.03 23.22
CA PRO A 32 9.30 -19.25 23.43
C PRO A 32 10.04 -19.77 24.67
N PRO A 33 11.38 -19.78 24.67
CA PRO A 33 12.19 -20.28 25.78
C PRO A 33 12.10 -19.40 27.04
N PHE A 34 11.29 -18.35 27.01
CA PHE A 34 11.04 -17.41 28.09
C PHE A 34 9.54 -17.32 28.38
N LYS A 35 9.19 -17.04 29.65
CA LYS A 35 7.80 -16.87 30.08
C LYS A 35 7.21 -15.64 29.39
N THR A 36 6.16 -15.85 28.59
CA THR A 36 5.38 -14.75 28.01
C THR A 36 4.14 -14.50 28.87
N VAL A 37 3.76 -13.23 28.99
CA VAL A 37 2.46 -12.84 29.55
C VAL A 37 1.52 -12.69 28.36
N PRO A 38 0.32 -13.29 28.36
CA PRO A 38 -0.58 -13.29 27.20
C PRO A 38 -1.09 -11.90 26.83
N THR A 39 -1.13 -11.00 27.81
CA THR A 39 -1.59 -9.62 27.65
C THR A 39 -0.59 -8.70 28.35
N CYS A 40 -0.22 -7.60 27.72
CA CYS A 40 0.56 -6.57 28.41
C CYS A 40 -0.24 -6.09 29.63
N PRO A 41 0.30 -6.20 30.86
CA PRO A 41 -0.36 -5.63 32.03
C PRO A 41 -0.50 -4.11 31.82
N GLU A 42 -1.59 -3.55 32.34
CA GLU A 42 -1.77 -2.10 32.43
C GLU A 42 -0.49 -1.46 33.00
N PRO A 43 -0.01 -0.35 32.43
CA PRO A 43 1.20 0.30 32.91
C PRO A 43 1.02 0.68 34.38
N THR A 44 1.78 0.03 35.26
CA THR A 44 1.76 0.29 36.71
C THR A 44 2.49 1.57 37.10
N CYS A 45 3.16 2.22 36.13
CA CYS A 45 3.79 3.52 36.26
C CYS A 45 3.08 4.55 35.38
N GLY A 46 2.90 5.77 35.90
CA GLY A 46 2.58 6.92 35.05
C GLY A 46 3.72 7.16 34.07
N CYS A 47 3.40 7.74 32.91
CA CYS A 47 4.45 8.24 32.01
C CYS A 47 5.34 9.21 32.79
N ALA A 48 6.66 9.01 32.74
CA ALA A 48 7.58 10.03 33.22
C ALA A 48 7.31 11.32 32.44
N ASP A 49 7.49 12.47 33.10
CA ASP A 49 7.36 13.75 32.43
C ASP A 49 8.26 13.78 31.19
N THR A 50 7.76 14.36 30.09
CA THR A 50 8.55 14.53 28.89
C THR A 50 9.83 15.29 29.27
N PRO A 51 11.03 14.74 29.03
CA PRO A 51 12.27 15.39 29.45
C PRO A 51 12.36 16.76 28.78
N ALA A 52 12.91 17.74 29.51
CA ALA A 52 13.18 19.05 28.94
C ALA A 52 14.07 18.88 27.70
N MET A 53 13.65 19.44 26.57
CA MET A 53 14.44 19.41 25.35
C MET A 53 15.79 20.09 25.63
N PRO A 54 16.93 19.41 25.44
CA PRO A 54 18.22 20.00 25.74
C PRO A 54 18.45 21.24 24.87
N GLU A 55 18.72 22.38 25.51
CA GLU A 55 19.06 23.61 24.79
C GLU A 55 20.45 23.49 24.15
N GLY A 56 20.61 24.04 22.95
CA GLY A 56 21.92 24.15 22.30
C GLY A 56 22.45 22.88 21.62
N LEU A 57 21.65 21.82 21.46
CA LEU A 57 22.05 20.71 20.61
C LEU A 57 22.12 21.20 19.14
N PRO A 58 23.26 21.05 18.44
CA PRO A 58 23.38 21.52 17.06
C PRO A 58 22.47 20.67 16.15
N LEU A 59 21.31 21.22 15.80
CA LEU A 59 20.43 20.63 14.80
C LEU A 59 21.05 20.86 13.42
N ASP A 60 21.34 19.78 12.71
CA ASP A 60 21.82 19.86 11.34
C ASP A 60 20.69 20.36 10.42
N ARG A 61 20.73 21.66 10.09
CA ARG A 61 19.77 22.35 9.20
C ARG A 61 20.30 22.52 7.78
N GLU A 62 21.60 22.32 7.58
CA GLU A 62 22.32 22.66 6.34
C GLU A 62 22.87 21.42 5.63
N GLY A 63 23.06 20.32 6.37
CA GLY A 63 23.53 19.06 5.86
C GLY A 63 22.60 18.54 4.76
N PRO A 64 23.16 17.99 3.67
CA PRO A 64 22.35 17.40 2.63
C PRO A 64 21.59 16.20 3.21
N LEU A 65 20.25 16.24 3.18
CA LEU A 65 19.34 15.15 3.60
C LEU A 65 19.49 13.84 2.78
N LYS A 66 20.54 13.73 1.97
CA LYS A 66 20.82 12.58 1.12
C LYS A 66 20.99 11.34 2.01
N ALA A 67 20.14 10.34 1.78
CA ALA A 67 20.07 9.09 2.53
C ALA A 67 19.63 9.18 4.01
N ALA A 68 19.30 10.38 4.52
CA ALA A 68 18.73 10.52 5.86
C ALA A 68 17.24 10.14 5.91
N ILE A 69 16.53 10.31 4.79
CA ILE A 69 15.10 10.01 4.66
C ILE A 69 14.87 9.26 3.35
N ALA A 70 13.98 8.27 3.37
CA ALA A 70 13.53 7.61 2.16
C ALA A 70 12.75 8.60 1.27
N GLY A 71 13.24 8.85 0.06
CA GLY A 71 12.60 9.73 -0.90
C GLY A 71 11.38 9.08 -1.54
N TYR A 72 10.19 9.36 -0.98
CA TYR A 72 8.92 9.00 -1.59
C TYR A 72 8.41 10.15 -2.46
N ALA A 73 8.05 9.82 -3.70
CA ALA A 73 7.42 10.78 -4.60
C ALA A 73 5.95 11.01 -4.23
N GLU A 74 5.28 9.98 -3.71
CA GLU A 74 3.91 10.04 -3.23
C GLU A 74 3.69 9.07 -2.06
N GLN A 75 2.78 9.39 -1.15
CA GLN A 75 2.36 8.59 -0.01
C GLN A 75 0.84 8.43 -0.09
N VAL A 76 0.38 7.18 0.02
CA VAL A 76 -1.02 6.81 0.05
C VAL A 76 -1.39 6.43 1.47
N LEU A 77 -2.21 7.25 2.12
CA LEU A 77 -2.78 6.96 3.44
C LEU A 77 -4.16 6.33 3.25
N VAL A 78 -4.24 5.02 3.44
CA VAL A 78 -5.48 4.24 3.34
C VAL A 78 -6.31 4.46 4.61
N CYS A 79 -7.53 4.94 4.49
CA CYS A 79 -8.43 5.19 5.61
C CYS A 79 -9.16 3.88 5.96
N THR A 80 -8.75 3.18 7.02
CA THR A 80 -9.34 1.87 7.35
C THR A 80 -10.30 1.90 8.53
N ASP A 81 -10.41 3.02 9.25
CA ASP A 81 -11.18 3.14 10.51
C ASP A 81 -10.75 2.12 11.59
N LYS A 82 -9.49 1.67 11.55
CA LYS A 82 -8.92 0.69 12.49
C LYS A 82 -7.81 1.34 13.31
N SER A 83 -7.65 0.88 14.54
CA SER A 83 -6.56 1.31 15.42
C SER A 83 -5.31 0.42 15.33
N ASP A 84 -5.43 -0.78 14.74
CA ASP A 84 -4.36 -1.77 14.69
C ASP A 84 -4.38 -2.56 13.36
N TRP A 85 -3.21 -3.06 12.98
CA TRP A 85 -2.98 -3.86 11.76
C TRP A 85 -1.90 -4.92 12.01
N PRO A 86 -1.89 -6.01 11.23
CA PRO A 86 -0.75 -6.91 11.21
C PRO A 86 0.55 -6.16 10.89
N SER A 87 1.70 -6.69 11.34
CA SER A 87 3.02 -6.09 11.09
C SER A 87 3.28 -5.83 9.60
N ARG A 88 2.65 -6.62 8.73
CA ARG A 88 2.60 -6.40 7.28
C ARG A 88 1.19 -5.99 6.90
N ILE A 89 1.00 -4.71 6.62
CA ILE A 89 -0.33 -4.13 6.34
C ILE A 89 -1.02 -4.76 5.13
N GLU A 90 -0.25 -5.31 4.17
CA GLU A 90 -0.78 -6.04 3.03
C GLU A 90 -1.41 -7.39 3.41
N GLU A 91 -1.16 -7.92 4.60
CA GLU A 91 -1.74 -9.18 5.07
C GLU A 91 -3.08 -8.98 5.82
N ASP A 92 -3.50 -7.72 6.04
CA ASP A 92 -4.80 -7.40 6.64
C ASP A 92 -5.95 -7.98 5.79
N ASN A 93 -7.07 -8.34 6.43
CA ASN A 93 -8.22 -8.97 5.77
C ASN A 93 -7.83 -10.16 4.83
N SER A 94 -6.88 -10.99 5.28
CA SER A 94 -6.35 -12.14 4.51
C SER A 94 -5.76 -11.77 3.14
N GLY A 95 -5.22 -10.57 2.99
CA GLY A 95 -4.66 -10.08 1.73
C GLY A 95 -5.66 -9.36 0.83
N ASP A 96 -6.94 -9.35 1.16
CA ASP A 96 -7.95 -8.58 0.42
C ASP A 96 -8.09 -7.17 1.02
N ASN A 97 -7.10 -6.34 0.78
CA ASN A 97 -7.07 -4.95 1.23
C ASN A 97 -6.37 -4.05 0.20
N LEU A 98 -6.69 -2.74 0.22
CA LEU A 98 -6.14 -1.79 -0.75
C LEU A 98 -4.61 -1.68 -0.66
N ALA A 99 -4.03 -1.89 0.53
CA ALA A 99 -2.59 -1.85 0.67
C ALA A 99 -1.91 -3.00 -0.08
N ALA A 100 -2.48 -4.20 -0.05
CA ALA A 100 -2.02 -5.35 -0.82
C ALA A 100 -2.05 -5.08 -2.33
N ASP A 101 -3.17 -4.58 -2.84
CA ASP A 101 -3.32 -4.26 -4.27
C ASP A 101 -2.29 -3.23 -4.74
N LEU A 102 -2.06 -2.19 -3.94
CA LEU A 102 -1.07 -1.16 -4.27
C LEU A 102 0.37 -1.68 -4.15
N LYS A 103 0.65 -2.59 -3.21
CA LYS A 103 1.95 -3.26 -3.10
C LYS A 103 2.19 -4.26 -4.23
N GLU A 104 1.15 -4.86 -4.80
CA GLU A 104 1.28 -5.66 -6.03
C GLU A 104 1.75 -4.80 -7.21
N LEU A 105 1.26 -3.56 -7.31
CA LEU A 105 1.59 -2.64 -8.39
C LEU A 105 2.95 -1.95 -8.23
N PHE A 106 3.22 -1.40 -7.05
CA PHE A 106 4.39 -0.54 -6.77
C PHE A 106 5.45 -1.20 -5.88
N GLY A 107 5.13 -2.34 -5.28
CA GLY A 107 6.08 -3.10 -4.48
C GLY A 107 7.09 -3.86 -5.34
N ARG A 108 7.88 -4.71 -4.69
CA ARG A 108 8.98 -5.42 -5.32
C ARG A 108 8.48 -6.30 -6.47
N GLY A 109 8.96 -6.02 -7.69
CA GLY A 109 8.59 -6.77 -8.89
C GLY A 109 7.23 -6.40 -9.48
N GLY A 110 6.57 -5.39 -8.94
CA GLY A 110 5.31 -4.87 -9.46
C GLY A 110 5.46 -4.17 -10.81
N THR A 111 4.35 -4.07 -11.55
CA THR A 111 4.33 -3.52 -12.91
C THR A 111 4.83 -2.07 -12.99
N TYR A 112 4.62 -1.30 -11.91
CA TYR A 112 4.99 0.11 -11.77
C TYR A 112 6.12 0.32 -10.76
N SER A 113 6.85 -0.73 -10.39
CA SER A 113 8.03 -0.63 -9.53
C SER A 113 9.12 0.21 -10.22
N ASP A 114 9.37 1.41 -9.70
CA ASP A 114 10.39 2.34 -10.19
C ASP A 114 11.23 2.86 -9.01
N PRO A 115 12.55 2.55 -8.95
CA PRO A 115 13.44 3.05 -7.89
C PRO A 115 13.53 4.58 -7.82
N PHE A 116 13.25 5.28 -8.93
CA PHE A 116 13.30 6.74 -9.03
C PHE A 116 11.95 7.41 -8.74
N HIS A 117 10.87 6.64 -8.56
CA HIS A 117 9.54 7.15 -8.23
C HIS A 117 8.87 6.23 -7.21
N ASN A 118 9.36 6.28 -5.96
CA ASN A 118 8.85 5.42 -4.90
C ASN A 118 7.51 5.93 -4.35
N VAL A 119 6.52 5.05 -4.26
CA VAL A 119 5.23 5.32 -3.64
C VAL A 119 5.15 4.60 -2.30
N SER A 120 4.96 5.35 -1.21
CA SER A 120 4.69 4.75 0.11
C SER A 120 3.21 4.44 0.24
N VAL A 121 2.89 3.30 0.86
CA VAL A 121 1.50 2.91 1.16
C VAL A 121 1.45 2.61 2.64
N LEU A 122 0.54 3.27 3.34
CA LEU A 122 0.35 3.17 4.78
C LEU A 122 -1.15 3.11 5.09
N ASN A 123 -1.50 2.38 6.13
CA ASN A 123 -2.85 2.43 6.68
C ASN A 123 -2.95 3.55 7.72
N SER A 124 -4.16 4.04 7.92
CA SER A 124 -4.49 5.09 8.87
C SER A 124 -5.81 4.78 9.55
N SER A 125 -5.92 5.23 10.80
CA SER A 125 -7.13 5.13 11.61
C SER A 125 -8.23 6.11 11.18
N PHE A 126 -8.02 6.84 10.08
CA PHE A 126 -9.05 7.72 9.57
C PHE A 126 -10.24 6.91 9.06
N PRO A 127 -11.48 7.40 9.33
CA PRO A 127 -12.67 6.75 8.85
C PRO A 127 -12.74 6.82 7.33
N SER A 128 -13.16 5.71 6.71
CA SER A 128 -13.44 5.71 5.27
C SER A 128 -14.72 6.48 4.95
N SER A 129 -14.78 7.09 3.76
CA SER A 129 -16.02 7.72 3.29
C SER A 129 -17.16 6.71 3.21
N ILE A 130 -18.35 7.16 3.57
CA ILE A 130 -19.58 6.37 3.45
C ILE A 130 -19.93 6.26 1.96
N PRO A 131 -19.96 5.07 1.36
CA PRO A 131 -20.29 4.92 -0.05
C PRO A 131 -21.74 5.33 -0.33
N PRO A 132 -22.03 5.91 -1.51
CA PRO A 132 -23.39 6.26 -1.90
C PRO A 132 -24.27 5.03 -2.18
N ARG A 133 -23.67 3.85 -2.34
CA ARG A 133 -24.36 2.55 -2.50
C ARG A 133 -23.81 1.59 -1.46
N VAL A 134 -24.69 1.06 -0.61
CA VAL A 134 -24.31 0.27 0.58
C VAL A 134 -23.77 -1.11 0.18
N GLU A 135 -24.10 -1.60 -1.01
CA GLU A 135 -23.74 -2.95 -1.48
C GLU A 135 -22.28 -3.05 -1.94
N VAL A 136 -21.58 -1.92 -2.13
CA VAL A 136 -20.21 -1.90 -2.65
C VAL A 136 -19.23 -1.52 -1.55
N GLN A 137 -18.32 -2.45 -1.21
CA GLN A 137 -17.20 -2.13 -0.34
C GLN A 137 -16.24 -1.16 -1.05
N THR A 138 -16.10 0.02 -0.47
CA THR A 138 -15.17 1.04 -0.94
C THR A 138 -14.18 1.40 0.15
N THR A 139 -12.96 1.72 -0.26
CA THR A 139 -11.96 2.30 0.64
C THR A 139 -11.64 3.72 0.19
N SER A 140 -11.38 4.62 1.12
CA SER A 140 -10.91 5.96 0.82
C SER A 140 -9.43 6.12 1.13
N ALA A 141 -8.77 7.06 0.45
CA ALA A 141 -7.34 7.30 0.65
C ALA A 141 -6.97 8.77 0.45
N TYR A 142 -5.99 9.24 1.22
CA TYR A 142 -5.31 10.51 0.96
C TYR A 142 -4.02 10.29 0.18
N LEU A 143 -3.75 11.20 -0.74
CA LEU A 143 -2.53 11.23 -1.54
C LEU A 143 -1.71 12.45 -1.15
N LEU A 144 -0.47 12.23 -0.75
CA LEU A 144 0.47 13.26 -0.28
C LEU A 144 1.79 13.12 -1.05
N PRO A 145 2.42 14.19 -1.53
CA PRO A 145 2.10 15.60 -1.31
C PRO A 145 1.17 16.19 -2.38
N SER A 146 0.49 15.36 -3.17
CA SER A 146 -0.49 15.87 -4.16
C SER A 146 -1.74 16.49 -3.51
N PHE A 147 -1.90 16.28 -2.19
CA PHE A 147 -3.00 16.76 -1.36
C PHE A 147 -4.37 16.45 -1.97
N LYS A 148 -4.53 15.22 -2.46
CA LYS A 148 -5.79 14.72 -3.00
C LYS A 148 -6.45 13.77 -2.00
N TYR A 149 -7.77 13.76 -2.02
CA TYR A 149 -8.60 12.78 -1.33
C TYR A 149 -9.41 11.99 -2.34
N VAL A 150 -9.28 10.68 -2.29
CA VAL A 150 -10.04 9.73 -3.10
C VAL A 150 -11.09 9.09 -2.20
N PRO A 151 -12.37 9.49 -2.29
CA PRO A 151 -13.39 9.02 -1.36
C PRO A 151 -13.84 7.59 -1.64
N PHE A 152 -13.84 7.15 -2.90
CA PHE A 152 -14.45 5.90 -3.30
C PHE A 152 -13.52 5.11 -4.23
N LEU A 153 -12.87 4.08 -3.68
CA LEU A 153 -12.17 3.06 -4.45
C LEU A 153 -12.94 1.74 -4.32
N PRO A 154 -13.82 1.40 -5.27
CA PRO A 154 -14.52 0.13 -5.23
C PRO A 154 -13.53 -1.01 -5.51
N ARG A 155 -13.58 -2.04 -4.66
CA ARG A 155 -12.67 -3.20 -4.70
C ARG A 155 -13.28 -4.41 -5.42
N ILE A 156 -14.36 -4.19 -6.19
CA ILE A 156 -15.03 -5.25 -6.97
C ILE A 156 -14.15 -5.73 -8.15
N SER A 157 -13.32 -4.83 -8.69
CA SER A 157 -12.32 -5.14 -9.70
C SER A 157 -11.03 -4.35 -9.47
N PHE A 158 -9.95 -4.84 -10.06
CA PHE A 158 -8.64 -4.19 -9.97
C PHE A 158 -8.53 -2.90 -10.81
N ASP A 159 -9.55 -2.59 -11.61
CA ASP A 159 -9.54 -1.45 -12.53
C ASP A 159 -9.43 -0.11 -11.80
N SER A 160 -10.12 0.03 -10.67
CA SER A 160 -10.08 1.25 -9.85
C SER A 160 -8.69 1.48 -9.26
N VAL A 161 -8.00 0.40 -8.86
CA VAL A 161 -6.62 0.47 -8.36
C VAL A 161 -5.67 0.84 -9.48
N GLN A 162 -5.85 0.26 -10.67
CA GLN A 162 -5.07 0.64 -11.85
C GLN A 162 -5.33 2.10 -12.26
N ALA A 163 -6.57 2.57 -12.16
CA ALA A 163 -6.93 3.95 -12.44
C ALA A 163 -6.28 4.91 -11.44
N LEU A 164 -6.23 4.55 -10.16
CA LEU A 164 -5.51 5.30 -9.13
C LEU A 164 -4.01 5.37 -9.46
N ALA A 165 -3.41 4.22 -9.77
CA ALA A 165 -2.00 4.12 -10.12
C ALA A 165 -1.65 5.00 -11.33
N LYS A 166 -2.36 4.79 -12.45
CA LYS A 166 -2.09 5.49 -13.72
C LYS A 166 -2.51 6.96 -13.69
N GLY A 167 -3.61 7.28 -13.04
CA GLY A 167 -4.20 8.61 -13.02
C GLY A 167 -3.51 9.57 -12.05
N PHE A 168 -3.06 9.06 -10.89
CA PHE A 168 -2.59 9.91 -9.79
C PHE A 168 -1.20 9.56 -9.29
N LEU A 169 -0.80 8.28 -9.21
CA LEU A 169 0.44 7.90 -8.51
C LEU A 169 1.68 7.89 -9.40
N LEU A 170 1.57 7.49 -10.68
CA LEU A 170 2.72 7.49 -11.60
C LEU A 170 3.28 8.91 -11.82
N PRO A 171 4.56 9.07 -12.18
CA PRO A 171 5.15 10.38 -12.47
C PRO A 171 4.58 11.01 -13.75
N LYS A 172 4.43 12.35 -13.76
CA LYS A 172 4.14 13.10 -15.00
C LYS A 172 5.35 13.16 -15.94
N LYS A 173 6.55 13.21 -15.37
CA LYS A 173 7.82 13.24 -16.08
C LYS A 173 8.74 12.20 -15.48
N LEU A 174 9.25 11.29 -16.31
CA LEU A 174 10.19 10.27 -15.88
C LEU A 174 11.56 10.87 -15.53
N HIS A 175 12.24 10.21 -14.60
CA HIS A 175 13.64 10.49 -14.28
C HIS A 175 14.56 10.28 -15.50
N SER A 176 15.66 11.03 -15.61
CA SER A 176 16.61 10.96 -16.75
C SER A 176 17.24 9.58 -16.91
N ALA A 177 17.35 8.81 -15.82
CA ALA A 177 17.80 7.42 -15.87
C ALA A 177 16.94 6.51 -16.79
N HIS A 178 15.73 6.93 -17.16
CA HIS A 178 14.84 6.19 -18.04
C HIS A 178 15.02 6.49 -19.53
N GLU A 179 15.97 7.33 -19.93
CA GLU A 179 16.20 7.67 -21.34
C GLU A 179 16.55 6.45 -22.20
N GLY A 180 17.24 5.45 -21.62
CA GLY A 180 17.58 4.20 -22.30
C GLY A 180 16.44 3.16 -22.38
N LEU A 181 15.29 3.40 -21.74
CA LEU A 181 14.15 2.48 -21.81
C LEU A 181 13.40 2.62 -23.15
N SER A 182 12.84 1.50 -23.64
CA SER A 182 12.01 1.55 -24.84
C SER A 182 10.76 2.41 -24.63
N PRO A 183 10.19 3.02 -25.69
CA PRO A 183 9.03 3.90 -25.57
C PRO A 183 7.84 3.27 -24.84
N ILE A 184 7.61 1.97 -25.05
CA ILE A 184 6.53 1.20 -24.41
C ILE A 184 6.73 1.13 -22.89
N HIS A 185 7.96 0.88 -22.44
CA HIS A 185 8.27 0.83 -21.01
C HIS A 185 8.12 2.20 -20.34
N ARG A 186 8.55 3.26 -21.04
CA ARG A 186 8.40 4.64 -20.57
C ARG A 186 6.92 5.03 -20.46
N ASP A 187 6.12 4.72 -21.49
CA ASP A 187 4.68 4.99 -21.48
C ASP A 187 3.96 4.25 -20.34
N ARG A 188 4.37 3.02 -20.03
CA ARG A 188 3.82 2.25 -18.90
C ARG A 188 4.06 2.91 -17.55
N LEU A 189 5.22 3.56 -17.37
CA LEU A 189 5.62 4.22 -16.12
C LEU A 189 5.20 5.68 -16.05
N THR A 190 4.49 6.21 -17.05
CA THR A 190 4.09 7.61 -17.09
C THR A 190 2.61 7.77 -16.74
N ARG A 191 2.27 8.83 -15.99
CA ARG A 191 0.90 9.19 -15.62
C ARG A 191 0.03 9.43 -16.85
N LYS A 192 -1.21 8.97 -16.79
CA LYS A 192 -2.21 9.11 -17.86
C LYS A 192 -3.47 9.77 -17.31
N GLU A 193 -3.68 11.03 -17.65
CA GLU A 193 -4.79 11.85 -17.12
C GLU A 193 -6.17 11.27 -17.46
N ALA A 194 -6.30 10.55 -18.58
CA ALA A 194 -7.53 9.87 -18.98
C ALA A 194 -8.08 8.90 -17.91
N TYR A 195 -7.21 8.35 -17.04
CA TYR A 195 -7.63 7.44 -15.96
C TYR A 195 -8.18 8.17 -14.74
N GLN A 196 -7.95 9.49 -14.61
CA GLN A 196 -8.45 10.26 -13.46
C GLN A 196 -9.98 10.31 -13.43
N GLY A 197 -10.62 10.41 -14.61
CA GLY A 197 -12.08 10.41 -14.74
C GLY A 197 -12.76 9.10 -14.35
N LEU A 198 -12.00 8.01 -14.20
CA LEU A 198 -12.53 6.72 -13.75
C LEU A 198 -12.72 6.66 -12.22
N LEU A 199 -12.13 7.60 -11.47
CA LEU A 199 -12.28 7.71 -10.03
C LEU A 199 -13.26 8.84 -9.68
N PRO A 200 -14.51 8.53 -9.34
CA PRO A 200 -15.51 9.55 -9.06
C PRO A 200 -15.22 10.27 -7.73
N GLY A 201 -15.45 11.58 -7.72
CA GLY A 201 -15.44 12.37 -6.49
C GLY A 201 -14.06 12.66 -5.89
N VAL A 202 -12.97 12.49 -6.65
CA VAL A 202 -11.63 12.92 -6.19
C VAL A 202 -11.64 14.42 -5.90
N GLN A 203 -11.15 14.80 -4.72
CA GLN A 203 -11.19 16.17 -4.21
C GLN A 203 -9.81 16.63 -3.75
N ASP A 204 -9.64 17.94 -3.59
CA ASP A 204 -8.49 18.49 -2.88
C ASP A 204 -8.69 18.32 -1.37
N ALA A 205 -7.69 17.78 -0.67
CA ALA A 205 -7.76 17.44 0.75
C ALA A 205 -8.02 18.67 1.65
N SER A 206 -7.66 19.88 1.20
CA SER A 206 -7.91 21.15 1.90
C SER A 206 -9.40 21.49 2.02
N LYS A 207 -10.27 20.94 1.17
CA LYS A 207 -11.72 21.15 1.24
C LYS A 207 -12.36 20.30 2.34
N LYS A 208 -11.87 19.07 2.53
CA LYS A 208 -12.40 18.13 3.54
C LYS A 208 -12.07 18.55 4.98
N SER A 209 -10.91 19.17 5.23
CA SER A 209 -10.56 19.64 6.58
C SER A 209 -11.51 20.72 7.11
N LYS A 210 -12.08 21.54 6.22
CA LYS A 210 -13.12 22.52 6.58
C LYS A 210 -14.43 21.85 6.96
N GLU A 211 -14.79 20.78 6.25
CA GLU A 211 -16.01 20.01 6.50
C GLU A 211 -15.94 19.21 7.81
N TYR A 212 -14.78 18.61 8.12
CA TYR A 212 -14.57 17.93 9.40
C TYR A 212 -14.62 18.91 10.58
N LYS A 213 -14.09 20.13 10.42
CA LYS A 213 -14.22 21.20 11.43
C LYS A 213 -15.66 21.72 11.58
N ALA A 214 -16.47 21.66 10.53
CA ALA A 214 -17.88 22.03 10.60
C ALA A 214 -18.74 20.94 11.27
N GLN A 215 -18.34 19.67 11.13
CA GLN A 215 -19.01 18.52 11.76
C GLN A 215 -18.62 18.35 13.24
N GLN A 216 -17.41 18.79 13.63
CA GLN A 216 -17.02 18.95 15.03
C GLN A 216 -17.57 20.28 15.56
N GLY A 217 -18.85 20.32 15.91
CA GLY A 217 -19.45 21.47 16.61
C GLY A 217 -18.67 21.86 17.88
N PRO A 218 -18.84 23.09 18.40
CA PRO A 218 -18.08 23.57 19.55
C PRO A 218 -18.28 22.63 20.74
N LYS A 219 -17.20 22.01 21.21
CA LYS A 219 -17.20 21.33 22.50
C LYS A 219 -17.41 22.39 23.57
N GLU A 220 -18.60 22.43 24.15
CA GLU A 220 -18.93 23.25 25.31
C GLU A 220 -17.89 22.99 26.41
N GLN A 221 -17.19 24.06 26.78
CA GLN A 221 -16.43 24.11 28.02
C GLN A 221 -17.44 24.17 29.17
N GLN A 222 -17.75 23.03 29.77
CA GLN A 222 -18.25 22.98 31.13
C GLN A 222 -17.04 22.84 32.05
N GLN A 223 -16.52 23.98 32.49
CA GLN A 223 -15.80 24.09 33.76
C GLN A 223 -16.82 24.53 34.80
N GLU A 224 -17.03 23.68 35.79
CA GLU A 224 -17.53 24.05 37.12
C GLU A 224 -16.36 23.97 38.09
#